data_AF-A0A7X6Z8Y2-F1
#
_entry.id   AF-A0A7X6Z8Y2-F1
#
_cell.length_a   1.000
_cell.length_b   1.000
_cell.length_c   1.000
_cell.angle_alpha   90.00
_cell.angle_beta   90.00
_cell.angle_gamma   90.00
#
_symmetry.space_group_name_H-M   'P 1'
#
loop_
_entity.id
_entity.type
_entity.pdbx_description
1 polymer ?
#
loop_
_entity_poly.entity_id
_entity_poly.type
_entity_poly.pdbx_seq_one_letter_code
_entity_poly.pdbx_strand_id
1 'polypeptide(L)'
;IALAALAGILIQAGAFSGRWRWSVFNYFTLVSNVLCVVYYGIAASCATRGRASWQPVLKGALVMGMTVTGLVYHVMLSGSFTMQGTMAVSDALLHTVVPLLTVLDWLIFEQKGRTTWKYPFAWVILPDAYFVTSVVRVALGASLGYGGNRYPYPFLNADALGWGRVWLNVAVMHVFFILLGYLFVAIDKLMAQRAAQPRA
;
A
#
# COMPACT_ATOMS: atom_id res chain seq x y z
N ILE A 1 5.49 0.38 -13.28
CA ILE A 1 4.93 0.08 -11.93
C ILE A 1 4.68 -1.42 -11.74
N ALA A 2 3.77 -2.02 -12.52
CA ALA A 2 3.47 -3.47 -12.40
C ALA A 2 4.72 -4.37 -12.46
N LEU A 3 5.64 -4.13 -13.40
CA LEU A 3 6.87 -4.93 -13.51
C LEU A 3 7.79 -4.80 -12.30
N ALA A 4 7.94 -3.58 -11.74
CA ALA A 4 8.74 -3.35 -10.54
C ALA A 4 8.13 -4.05 -9.31
N ALA A 5 6.81 -3.96 -9.16
CA ALA A 5 6.08 -4.67 -8.11
C ALA A 5 6.18 -6.18 -8.26
N LEU A 6 6.01 -6.71 -9.47
CA LEU A 6 6.13 -8.13 -9.76
C LEU A 6 7.53 -8.66 -9.49
N ALA A 7 8.57 -7.93 -9.93
CA ALA A 7 9.96 -8.28 -9.66
C ALA A 7 10.25 -8.36 -8.16
N GLY A 8 9.86 -7.33 -7.39
CA GLY A 8 9.99 -7.34 -5.94
C GLY A 8 9.24 -8.51 -5.28
N ILE A 9 7.99 -8.76 -5.68
CA ILE A 9 7.18 -9.87 -5.14
C ILE A 9 7.86 -11.21 -5.41
N LEU A 10 8.34 -11.46 -6.64
CA LEU A 10 8.97 -12.72 -7.01
C LEU A 10 10.27 -12.96 -6.23
N ILE A 11 11.08 -11.92 -6.03
CA ILE A 11 12.29 -12.00 -5.21
C ILE A 11 11.90 -12.31 -3.76
N GLN A 12 10.96 -11.55 -3.16
CA GLN A 12 10.53 -11.74 -1.78
C GLN A 12 9.95 -13.13 -1.53
N ALA A 13 9.16 -13.63 -2.49
CA ALA A 13 8.54 -14.95 -2.44
C ALA A 13 9.54 -16.10 -2.65
N GLY A 14 10.80 -15.81 -3.02
CA GLY A 14 11.86 -16.80 -3.17
C GLY A 14 11.87 -17.53 -4.51
N ALA A 15 11.31 -16.94 -5.56
CA ALA A 15 11.26 -17.53 -6.91
C ALA A 15 12.67 -17.88 -7.45
N PHE A 16 13.67 -17.09 -7.08
CA PHE A 16 15.07 -17.26 -7.51
C PHE A 16 15.94 -17.99 -6.48
N SER A 17 15.40 -18.31 -5.30
CA SER A 17 16.13 -19.01 -4.22
C SER A 17 15.79 -20.51 -4.13
N GLY A 18 14.98 -21.03 -5.07
CA GLY A 18 14.59 -22.45 -5.11
C GLY A 18 13.62 -22.89 -4.01
N ARG A 19 13.12 -21.96 -3.18
CA ARG A 19 12.15 -22.24 -2.11
C ARG A 19 11.12 -21.12 -2.00
N TRP A 20 9.85 -21.47 -2.14
CA TRP A 20 8.74 -20.53 -2.01
C TRP A 20 8.48 -20.16 -0.54
N ARG A 21 8.29 -18.87 -0.27
CA ARG A 21 8.02 -18.31 1.06
C ARG A 21 6.63 -17.69 1.12
N TRP A 22 5.58 -18.49 1.25
CA TRP A 22 4.19 -17.99 1.22
C TRP A 22 3.83 -17.02 2.35
N SER A 23 4.54 -17.07 3.49
CA SER A 23 4.29 -16.20 4.65
C SER A 23 4.49 -14.71 4.36
N VAL A 24 5.21 -14.36 3.28
CA VAL A 24 5.42 -12.97 2.86
C VAL A 24 4.10 -12.28 2.49
N PHE A 25 3.09 -13.02 2.04
CA PHE A 25 1.76 -12.49 1.70
C PHE A 25 0.90 -12.17 2.93
N ASN A 26 1.38 -12.47 4.14
CA ASN A 26 0.74 -12.00 5.37
C ASN A 26 0.99 -10.51 5.64
N TYR A 27 1.90 -9.87 4.91
CA TYR A 27 2.27 -8.47 5.11
C TYR A 27 1.50 -7.57 4.14
N PHE A 28 1.02 -6.44 4.66
CA PHE A 28 0.29 -5.45 3.89
C PHE A 28 1.08 -4.98 2.66
N THR A 29 2.40 -4.80 2.80
CA THR A 29 3.29 -4.42 1.69
C THR A 29 3.09 -5.32 0.47
N LEU A 30 3.03 -6.65 0.66
CA LEU A 30 2.92 -7.56 -0.48
C LEU A 30 1.49 -7.62 -1.00
N VAL A 31 0.49 -7.56 -0.11
CA VAL A 31 -0.91 -7.45 -0.53
C VAL A 31 -1.11 -6.19 -1.38
N SER A 32 -0.63 -5.03 -0.94
CA SER A 32 -0.74 -3.77 -1.69
C SER A 32 0.01 -3.83 -3.03
N ASN A 33 1.19 -4.44 -3.06
CA ASN A 33 1.96 -4.61 -4.30
C ASN A 33 1.29 -5.56 -5.30
N VAL A 34 0.67 -6.64 -4.83
CA VAL A 34 -0.14 -7.53 -5.68
C VAL A 34 -1.30 -6.75 -6.29
N LEU A 35 -2.01 -5.95 -5.49
CA LEU A 35 -3.09 -5.09 -5.98
C LEU A 35 -2.60 -4.08 -7.02
N CYS A 36 -1.38 -3.54 -6.86
CA CYS A 36 -0.77 -2.70 -7.90
C CYS A 36 -0.45 -3.47 -9.18
N VAL A 37 0.09 -4.68 -9.10
CA VAL A 37 0.31 -5.53 -10.28
C VAL A 37 -1.00 -5.76 -11.02
N VAL A 38 -2.06 -6.14 -10.31
CA VAL A 38 -3.39 -6.40 -10.88
C VAL A 38 -3.95 -5.14 -11.53
N TYR A 39 -3.99 -4.01 -10.80
CA TYR A 39 -4.55 -2.77 -11.32
C TYR A 39 -3.82 -2.27 -12.56
N TYR A 40 -2.50 -2.16 -12.50
CA TYR A 40 -1.72 -1.65 -13.64
C TYR A 40 -1.67 -2.66 -14.80
N GLY A 41 -1.78 -3.95 -14.52
CA GLY A 41 -1.92 -4.98 -15.56
C GLY A 41 -3.25 -4.87 -16.32
N ILE A 42 -4.36 -4.70 -15.58
CA ILE A 42 -5.68 -4.45 -16.18
C ILE A 42 -5.67 -3.14 -16.95
N ALA A 43 -5.12 -2.06 -16.37
CA ALA A 43 -5.05 -0.76 -17.02
C ALA A 43 -4.25 -0.82 -18.34
N ALA A 44 -3.11 -1.51 -18.36
CA ALA A 44 -2.33 -1.74 -19.57
C ALA A 44 -3.10 -2.54 -20.62
N SER A 45 -3.80 -3.61 -20.21
CA SER A 45 -4.62 -4.43 -21.11
C SER A 45 -5.81 -3.65 -21.69
N CYS A 46 -6.45 -2.79 -20.90
CA CYS A 46 -7.50 -1.91 -21.38
C CYS A 46 -6.95 -0.91 -22.41
N ALA A 47 -5.79 -0.30 -22.13
CA ALA A 47 -5.15 0.66 -23.01
C ALA A 47 -4.79 0.05 -24.38
N THR A 48 -4.24 -1.17 -24.41
CA THR A 48 -3.93 -1.87 -25.68
C THR A 48 -5.16 -2.25 -26.48
N ARG A 49 -6.33 -2.34 -25.83
CA ARG A 49 -7.64 -2.61 -26.46
C ARG A 49 -8.44 -1.34 -26.74
N GLY A 50 -7.84 -0.14 -26.60
CA GLY A 50 -8.51 1.14 -26.82
C GLY A 50 -9.62 1.46 -25.81
N ARG A 51 -9.66 0.77 -24.67
CA ARG A 51 -10.67 0.99 -23.62
C ARG A 51 -10.09 1.88 -22.52
N ALA A 52 -10.88 2.88 -22.10
CA ALA A 52 -10.53 3.67 -20.93
C ALA A 52 -10.59 2.78 -19.67
N SER A 53 -9.46 2.64 -18.98
CA SER A 53 -9.42 2.08 -17.62
C SER A 53 -9.84 3.18 -16.65
N TRP A 54 -11.14 3.30 -16.37
CA TRP A 54 -11.65 4.34 -15.48
C TRP A 54 -12.22 3.75 -14.19
N GLN A 55 -11.40 3.71 -13.13
CA GLN A 55 -11.88 3.51 -11.76
C GLN A 55 -11.13 4.44 -10.78
N PRO A 56 -11.50 5.74 -10.72
CA PRO A 56 -10.81 6.73 -9.88
C PRO A 56 -10.80 6.38 -8.39
N VAL A 57 -11.87 5.75 -7.90
CA VAL A 57 -11.97 5.32 -6.50
C VAL A 57 -10.93 4.24 -6.19
N LEU A 58 -10.81 3.22 -7.05
CA LEU A 58 -9.85 2.14 -6.88
C LEU A 58 -8.40 2.65 -7.00
N LYS A 59 -8.15 3.56 -7.95
CA LYS A 59 -6.85 4.23 -8.08
C LYS A 59 -6.48 4.99 -6.82
N GLY A 60 -7.40 5.78 -6.26
CA GLY A 60 -7.18 6.51 -5.02
C GLY A 60 -6.87 5.61 -3.83
N ALA A 61 -7.61 4.50 -3.69
CA ALA A 61 -7.33 3.49 -2.66
C ALA A 61 -5.94 2.88 -2.80
N LEU A 62 -5.50 2.61 -4.04
CA LEU A 62 -4.15 2.09 -4.33
C LEU A 62 -3.06 3.12 -4.02
N VAL A 63 -3.24 4.37 -4.43
CA VAL A 63 -2.28 5.46 -4.15
C VAL A 63 -2.14 5.67 -2.66
N MET A 64 -3.26 5.70 -1.93
CA MET A 64 -3.26 5.84 -0.49
C MET A 64 -2.60 4.62 0.17
N GLY A 65 -2.98 3.39 -0.21
CA GLY A 65 -2.37 2.17 0.32
C GLY A 65 -0.87 2.10 0.06
N MET A 66 -0.40 2.51 -1.12
CA MET A 66 1.02 2.57 -1.45
C MET A 66 1.77 3.63 -0.68
N THR A 67 1.15 4.79 -0.47
CA THR A 67 1.73 5.85 0.36
C THR A 67 1.87 5.38 1.81
N VAL A 68 0.86 4.70 2.34
CA VAL A 68 0.91 4.05 3.66
C VAL A 68 2.03 3.03 3.73
N THR A 69 2.16 2.14 2.73
CA THR A 69 3.24 1.15 2.66
C THR A 69 4.62 1.81 2.74
N GLY A 70 4.87 2.86 1.95
CA GLY A 70 6.15 3.58 1.97
C GLY A 70 6.39 4.32 3.29
N LEU A 71 5.38 5.03 3.81
CA LEU A 71 5.52 5.81 5.04
C LEU A 71 5.74 4.91 6.26
N VAL A 72 4.92 3.88 6.44
CA VAL A 72 5.06 2.93 7.56
C VAL A 72 6.44 2.27 7.51
N TYR A 73 6.90 1.86 6.32
CA TYR A 73 8.23 1.30 6.20
C TYR A 73 9.32 2.31 6.59
N HIS A 74 9.36 3.49 5.97
CA HIS A 74 10.47 4.43 6.16
C HIS A 74 10.48 5.08 7.55
N VAL A 75 9.32 5.26 8.18
CA VAL A 75 9.19 5.91 9.49
C VAL A 75 9.25 4.90 10.63
N MET A 76 8.69 3.69 10.46
CA MET A 76 8.52 2.74 11.55
C MET A 76 9.38 1.48 11.45
N LEU A 77 9.79 1.04 10.25
CA LEU A 77 10.36 -0.30 10.06
C LEU A 77 11.78 -0.33 9.50
N SER A 78 12.21 0.66 8.71
CA SER A 78 13.49 0.65 7.98
C SER A 78 14.72 0.52 8.89
N GLY A 79 14.64 1.02 10.13
CA GLY A 79 15.70 0.87 11.14
C GLY A 79 15.64 -0.44 11.93
N SER A 80 14.64 -1.29 11.71
CA SER A 80 14.40 -2.50 12.52
C SER A 80 15.03 -3.77 11.92
N PHE A 81 15.46 -3.74 10.66
CA PHE A 81 16.09 -4.87 10.00
C PHE A 81 16.94 -4.41 8.81
N THR A 82 17.90 -5.25 8.40
CA THR A 82 18.70 -5.02 7.20
C THR A 82 18.58 -6.22 6.26
N MET A 83 18.16 -5.98 5.02
CA MET A 83 18.20 -6.98 3.96
C MET A 83 19.50 -6.82 3.15
N GLN A 84 20.04 -7.94 2.67
CA GLN A 84 21.27 -7.96 1.86
C GLN A 84 21.05 -8.62 0.50
N GLY A 85 21.93 -8.33 -0.45
CA GLY A 85 21.89 -8.91 -1.79
C GLY A 85 20.59 -8.62 -2.53
N THR A 86 20.03 -9.64 -3.19
CA THR A 86 18.78 -9.53 -3.96
C THR A 86 17.58 -9.13 -3.10
N MET A 87 17.57 -9.47 -1.81
CA MET A 87 16.50 -9.07 -0.89
C MET A 87 16.49 -7.57 -0.63
N ALA A 88 17.65 -6.89 -0.62
CA ALA A 88 17.71 -5.44 -0.52
C ALA A 88 17.08 -4.75 -1.75
N VAL A 89 17.26 -5.35 -2.93
CA VAL A 89 16.62 -4.88 -4.16
C VAL A 89 15.10 -5.02 -4.05
N SER A 90 14.61 -6.18 -3.60
CA SER A 90 13.18 -6.41 -3.34
C SER A 90 12.61 -5.39 -2.35
N ASP A 91 13.32 -5.16 -1.25
CA ASP A 91 12.92 -4.23 -0.21
C ASP A 91 12.78 -2.80 -0.75
N ALA A 92 13.79 -2.31 -1.48
CA ALA A 92 13.76 -1.00 -2.14
C ALA A 92 12.63 -0.90 -3.18
N LEU A 93 12.41 -1.96 -3.97
CA LEU A 93 11.34 -1.99 -4.97
C LEU A 93 9.96 -1.87 -4.32
N LEU A 94 9.68 -2.69 -3.31
CA LEU A 94 8.35 -2.84 -2.73
C LEU A 94 7.99 -1.71 -1.75
N HIS A 95 8.98 -1.15 -1.06
CA HIS A 95 8.77 -0.12 -0.03
C HIS A 95 9.07 1.31 -0.50
N THR A 96 9.83 1.48 -1.58
CA THR A 96 10.21 2.84 -2.06
C THR A 96 9.81 3.06 -3.51
N VAL A 97 10.32 2.25 -4.44
CA VAL A 97 10.15 2.52 -5.88
C VAL A 97 8.69 2.41 -6.30
N VAL A 98 8.00 1.32 -5.98
CA VAL A 98 6.59 1.14 -6.36
C VAL A 98 5.69 2.18 -5.68
N PRO A 99 5.82 2.46 -4.37
CA PRO A 99 5.10 3.56 -3.75
C PRO A 99 5.28 4.91 -4.43
N LEU A 100 6.53 5.33 -4.67
CA LEU A 100 6.82 6.60 -5.32
C LEU A 100 6.25 6.67 -6.73
N LEU A 101 6.47 5.63 -7.54
CA LEU A 101 5.95 5.61 -8.90
C LEU A 101 4.42 5.64 -8.92
N THR A 102 3.75 5.00 -7.97
CA THR A 102 2.27 5.00 -7.90
C THR A 102 1.73 6.39 -7.58
N VAL A 103 2.36 7.12 -6.65
CA VAL A 103 2.00 8.51 -6.34
C VAL A 103 2.31 9.43 -7.53
N LEU A 104 3.49 9.30 -8.14
CA LEU A 104 3.88 10.10 -9.30
C LEU A 104 2.96 9.88 -10.50
N ASP A 105 2.60 8.63 -10.77
CA ASP A 105 1.69 8.29 -11.85
C ASP A 105 0.30 8.90 -11.63
N TRP A 106 -0.21 8.86 -10.40
CA TRP A 106 -1.43 9.57 -10.05
C TRP A 106 -1.29 11.08 -10.21
N LEU A 107 -0.18 11.69 -9.78
CA LEU A 107 0.06 13.13 -9.90
C LEU A 107 0.12 13.58 -11.37
N ILE A 108 0.82 12.85 -12.23
CA ILE A 108 1.15 13.28 -13.59
C ILE A 108 0.06 12.90 -14.60
N PHE A 109 -0.44 11.67 -14.56
CA PHE A 109 -1.26 11.12 -15.65
C PHE A 109 -2.77 11.10 -15.36
N GLU A 110 -3.17 11.11 -14.09
CA GLU A 110 -4.59 11.06 -13.75
C GLU A 110 -5.28 12.42 -13.98
N GLN A 111 -6.50 12.40 -14.52
CA GLN A 111 -7.29 13.62 -14.66
C GLN A 111 -7.75 14.13 -13.29
N LYS A 112 -7.40 15.39 -12.99
CA LYS A 112 -7.63 16.00 -11.68
C LYS A 112 -9.05 16.55 -11.53
N GLY A 113 -9.51 16.66 -10.29
CA GLY A 113 -10.81 17.24 -9.94
C GLY A 113 -11.96 16.24 -9.90
N ARG A 114 -11.65 14.95 -10.06
CA ARG A 114 -12.64 13.85 -10.05
C ARG A 114 -12.86 13.23 -8.68
N THR A 115 -12.01 13.57 -7.70
CA THR A 115 -12.14 13.03 -6.35
C THR A 115 -13.17 13.80 -5.52
N THR A 116 -13.86 13.10 -4.63
CA THR A 116 -14.82 13.69 -3.69
C THR A 116 -14.31 13.62 -2.27
N TRP A 117 -14.79 14.52 -1.41
CA TRP A 117 -14.46 14.55 0.02
C TRP A 117 -14.96 13.32 0.80
N LYS A 118 -15.76 12.44 0.17
CA LYS A 118 -16.22 11.18 0.76
C LYS A 118 -15.26 10.01 0.49
N TYR A 119 -14.41 10.13 -0.52
CA TYR A 119 -13.53 9.03 -0.94
C TYR A 119 -12.49 8.58 0.08
N PRO A 120 -11.94 9.43 0.98
CA PRO A 120 -11.02 8.96 2.02
C PRO A 120 -11.60 7.82 2.87
N PHE A 121 -12.90 7.85 3.18
CA PHE A 121 -13.57 6.75 3.90
C PHE A 121 -13.68 5.47 3.08
N ALA A 122 -13.77 5.56 1.75
CA ALA A 122 -13.75 4.37 0.90
C ALA A 122 -12.33 3.82 0.76
N TRP A 123 -11.32 4.69 0.75
CA TRP A 123 -9.92 4.29 0.59
C TRP A 123 -9.37 3.60 1.84
N VAL A 124 -9.73 4.09 3.04
CA VAL A 124 -9.28 3.50 4.33
C VAL A 124 -9.79 2.07 4.57
N ILE A 125 -10.86 1.66 3.88
CA ILE A 125 -11.34 0.28 3.90
C ILE A 125 -10.24 -0.72 3.54
N LEU A 126 -9.32 -0.36 2.63
CA LEU A 126 -8.24 -1.26 2.23
C LEU A 126 -7.28 -1.62 3.38
N PRO A 127 -6.61 -0.66 4.04
CA PRO A 127 -5.78 -0.97 5.21
C PRO A 127 -6.59 -1.50 6.41
N ASP A 128 -7.83 -1.04 6.63
CA ASP A 128 -8.66 -1.54 7.73
C ASP A 128 -9.03 -3.02 7.53
N ALA A 129 -9.40 -3.41 6.31
CA ALA A 129 -9.69 -4.81 5.98
C ALA A 129 -8.46 -5.70 6.21
N TYR A 130 -7.26 -5.21 5.87
CA TYR A 130 -6.02 -5.93 6.19
C TYR A 130 -5.82 -6.08 7.70
N PHE A 131 -6.04 -5.02 8.48
CA PHE A 131 -5.93 -5.09 9.93
C PHE A 131 -6.92 -6.11 10.52
N VAL A 132 -8.21 -6.00 10.17
CA VAL A 132 -9.26 -6.90 10.66
C VAL A 132 -8.94 -8.36 10.32
N THR A 133 -8.56 -8.63 9.06
CA THR A 133 -8.22 -10.00 8.65
C THR A 133 -6.98 -10.53 9.37
N SER A 134 -5.98 -9.68 9.65
CA SER A 134 -4.80 -10.08 10.41
C SER A 134 -5.14 -10.44 11.85
N VAL A 135 -5.93 -9.61 12.53
CA VAL A 135 -6.37 -9.86 13.91
C VAL A 135 -7.21 -11.12 14.01
N VAL A 136 -8.19 -11.30 13.11
CA VAL A 136 -9.05 -12.50 13.08
C VAL A 136 -8.20 -13.75 12.88
N ARG A 137 -7.27 -13.74 11.92
CA ARG A 137 -6.40 -14.90 11.66
C ARG A 137 -5.53 -15.23 12.87
N VAL A 138 -4.98 -14.22 13.54
CA VAL A 138 -4.20 -14.41 14.78
C VAL A 138 -5.05 -14.97 15.92
N ALA A 139 -6.28 -14.47 16.08
CA ALA A 139 -7.22 -14.95 17.08
C ALA A 139 -7.61 -16.43 16.86
N LEU A 140 -7.68 -16.85 15.58
CA LEU A 140 -7.90 -18.24 15.17
C LEU A 140 -6.63 -19.13 15.26
N GLY A 141 -5.53 -18.61 15.81
CA GLY A 141 -4.31 -19.38 16.06
C GLY A 141 -3.26 -19.33 14.94
N ALA A 142 -3.44 -18.49 13.91
CA ALA A 142 -2.41 -18.31 12.88
C ALA A 142 -1.19 -17.52 13.42
N SER A 143 0.00 -17.92 12.98
CA SER A 143 1.22 -17.12 13.13
C SER A 143 1.56 -16.46 11.80
N LEU A 144 1.43 -15.12 11.75
CA LEU A 144 1.54 -14.35 10.51
C LEU A 144 2.93 -13.76 10.29
N GLY A 145 3.67 -13.52 11.36
CA GLY A 145 4.98 -12.89 11.35
C GLY A 145 6.11 -13.83 10.94
N TYR A 146 7.26 -13.23 10.64
CA TYR A 146 8.46 -13.97 10.29
C TYR A 146 9.14 -14.56 11.53
N GLY A 147 9.86 -15.67 11.38
CA GLY A 147 10.63 -16.27 12.47
C GLY A 147 9.78 -16.86 13.60
N GLY A 148 8.52 -17.22 13.34
CA GLY A 148 7.60 -17.74 14.35
C GLY A 148 6.80 -16.67 15.11
N ASN A 149 6.99 -15.39 14.78
CA ASN A 149 6.19 -14.31 15.35
C ASN A 149 4.70 -14.50 15.01
N ARG A 150 3.85 -14.36 16.03
CA ARG A 150 2.41 -14.48 15.85
C ARG A 150 1.83 -13.34 15.02
N TYR A 151 2.34 -12.12 15.21
CA TYR A 151 1.87 -10.91 14.54
C TYR A 151 2.81 -10.49 13.40
N PRO A 152 2.28 -9.91 12.30
CA PRO A 152 3.09 -9.47 11.17
C PRO A 152 3.88 -8.19 11.47
N TYR A 153 3.42 -7.38 12.43
CA TYR A 153 4.04 -6.11 12.76
C TYR A 153 4.20 -5.91 14.27
N PRO A 154 5.29 -5.26 14.73
CA PRO A 154 5.49 -4.97 16.15
C PRO A 154 4.37 -4.13 16.76
N PHE A 155 3.85 -3.15 16.00
CA PHE A 155 2.77 -2.26 16.45
C PHE A 155 1.39 -2.96 16.56
N LEU A 156 1.27 -4.19 16.03
CA LEU A 156 0.10 -5.06 16.20
C LEU A 156 0.31 -6.15 17.24
N ASN A 157 1.51 -6.26 17.84
CA ASN A 157 1.84 -7.35 18.75
C ASN A 157 1.14 -7.18 20.10
N ALA A 158 -0.05 -7.75 20.25
CA ALA A 158 -0.81 -7.68 21.49
C ALA A 158 -0.16 -8.45 22.64
N ASP A 159 0.68 -9.46 22.35
CA ASP A 159 1.39 -10.22 23.37
C ASP A 159 2.48 -9.35 24.04
N ALA A 160 3.07 -8.40 23.29
CA ALA A 160 4.06 -7.46 23.80
C ALA A 160 3.47 -6.13 24.30
N LEU A 161 2.40 -5.64 23.67
CA LEU A 161 1.85 -4.29 23.91
C LEU A 161 0.55 -4.29 24.73
N GLY A 162 -0.14 -5.43 24.81
CA GLY A 162 -1.52 -5.52 25.27
C GLY A 162 -2.52 -4.93 24.27
N TRP A 163 -3.78 -5.40 24.32
CA TRP A 163 -4.83 -4.98 23.39
C TRP A 163 -5.15 -3.49 23.44
N GLY A 164 -5.08 -2.87 24.63
CA GLY A 164 -5.34 -1.43 24.78
C GLY A 164 -4.40 -0.57 23.92
N ARG A 165 -3.11 -0.90 23.89
CA ARG A 165 -2.12 -0.18 23.09
C ARG A 165 -2.25 -0.50 21.60
N VAL A 166 -2.58 -1.75 21.24
CA VAL A 166 -2.84 -2.12 19.84
C VAL A 166 -4.03 -1.33 19.28
N TRP A 167 -5.14 -1.24 20.02
CA TRP A 167 -6.29 -0.45 19.61
C TRP A 167 -5.97 1.04 19.46
N LEU A 168 -5.16 1.60 20.35
CA LEU A 168 -4.68 2.97 20.22
C LEU A 168 -3.84 3.17 18.96
N ASN A 169 -2.87 2.29 18.69
CA ASN A 169 -2.04 2.36 17.49
C ASN A 169 -2.90 2.33 16.21
N VAL A 170 -3.90 1.43 16.18
CA VAL A 170 -4.81 1.28 15.04
C VAL A 170 -5.69 2.51 14.86
N ALA A 171 -6.24 3.05 15.95
CA ALA A 171 -7.05 4.27 15.88
C ALA A 171 -6.23 5.46 15.36
N VAL A 172 -4.99 5.62 15.83
CA VAL A 172 -4.07 6.66 15.36
C VAL A 172 -3.76 6.48 13.87
N MET A 173 -3.45 5.25 13.43
CA MET A 173 -3.21 4.95 12.02
C MET A 173 -4.43 5.21 11.15
N HIS A 174 -5.63 4.80 11.58
CA HIS A 174 -6.87 5.01 10.86
C HIS A 174 -7.17 6.49 10.65
N VAL A 175 -7.07 7.30 11.71
CA VAL A 175 -7.21 8.77 11.62
C VAL A 175 -6.16 9.35 10.69
N PHE A 176 -4.90 8.94 10.83
CA PHE A 176 -3.82 9.39 9.96
C PHE A 176 -4.08 9.07 8.48
N PHE A 177 -4.58 7.87 8.16
CA PHE A 177 -4.89 7.47 6.79
C PHE A 177 -6.05 8.27 6.21
N ILE A 178 -7.08 8.58 7.00
CA ILE A 178 -8.16 9.47 6.58
C ILE A 178 -7.62 10.88 6.29
N LEU A 179 -6.78 11.44 7.16
CA LEU A 179 -6.15 12.75 6.95
C LEU A 179 -5.28 12.77 5.69
N LEU A 180 -4.52 11.70 5.45
CA LEU A 180 -3.74 11.51 4.23
C LEU A 180 -4.63 11.44 2.99
N GLY A 181 -5.77 10.73 3.07
CA GLY A 181 -6.77 10.71 2.00
C GLY A 181 -7.33 12.11 1.71
N TYR A 182 -7.60 12.91 2.75
CA TYR A 182 -8.02 14.30 2.59
C TYR A 182 -6.96 15.17 1.93
N LEU A 183 -5.68 14.97 2.26
CA LEU A 183 -4.57 15.62 1.57
C LEU A 183 -4.57 15.31 0.07
N PHE A 184 -4.76 14.06 -0.32
CA PHE A 184 -4.88 13.67 -1.73
C PHE A 184 -6.07 14.33 -2.44
N VAL A 185 -7.24 14.40 -1.79
CA VAL A 185 -8.41 15.10 -2.34
C VAL A 185 -8.15 16.60 -2.48
N ALA A 186 -7.46 17.22 -1.52
CA ALA A 186 -7.10 18.64 -1.60
C ALA A 186 -6.14 18.91 -2.77
N ILE A 187 -5.09 18.09 -2.92
CA ILE A 187 -4.14 18.18 -4.05
C ILE A 187 -4.89 18.01 -5.39
N ASP A 188 -5.79 17.02 -5.49
CA ASP A 188 -6.59 16.79 -6.69
C ASP A 188 -7.40 18.03 -7.10
N LYS A 189 -8.08 18.66 -6.14
CA LYS A 189 -8.89 19.85 -6.39
C LYS A 189 -8.05 21.07 -6.73
N LEU A 190 -6.94 21.30 -6.03
CA LEU A 190 -6.03 22.42 -6.29
C LEU A 190 -5.40 22.34 -7.69
N MET A 191 -4.98 21.15 -8.12
CA MET A 191 -4.43 20.96 -9.46
C MET A 191 -5.48 21.17 -10.55
N ALA A 192 -6.72 20.73 -10.32
CA ALA A 192 -7.83 20.98 -11.26
C ALA A 192 -8.15 22.47 -11.39
N GLN A 193 -8.19 23.20 -10.27
CA GLN A 193 -8.41 24.64 -10.27
C GLN A 193 -7.30 25.40 -11.03
N ARG A 194 -6.03 25.04 -10.80
CA ARG A 194 -4.89 25.65 -11.51
C ARG A 194 -4.92 25.38 -13.02
N ALA A 195 -5.35 24.20 -13.44
CA ALA A 195 -5.48 23.86 -14.86
C ALA A 195 -6.64 24.61 -15.55
N ALA A 196 -7.66 25.03 -14.78
CA ALA A 196 -8.82 25.76 -15.29
C ALA A 196 -8.62 27.28 -15.34
N GLN A 197 -7.59 27.84 -14.69
CA GLN A 197 -7.28 29.26 -14.77
C GLN A 197 -6.67 29.60 -16.14
N PRO A 198 -7.14 30.65 -16.85
CA PRO A 198 -6.48 31.12 -18.06
C PRO A 198 -5.03 31.50 -17.74
N ARG A 199 -4.07 31.05 -18.55
CA ARG A 199 -2.69 31.53 -18.43
C ARG A 199 -2.67 33.01 -18.78
N ALA A 200 -2.42 33.86 -17.78
CA ALA A 200 -2.18 35.30 -17.94
C ALA A 200 -0.87 35.56 -18.67
#